data_AF-A0A1H3NQT1-F1
#
_entry.id   AF-A0A1H3NQT1-F1
#
_cell.length_a   1.000
_cell.length_b   1.000
_cell.length_c   1.000
_cell.angle_alpha   90.00
_cell.angle_beta   90.00
_cell.angle_gamma   90.00
#
_symmetry.space_group_name_H-M   'P 1'
#
loop_
_entity.id
_entity.type
_entity.pdbx_description
1 polymer ?
#
loop_
_entity_poly.entity_id
_entity_poly.type
_entity_poly.pdbx_seq_one_letter_code
_entity_poly.pdbx_strand_id
1 'polypeptide(L)'
;MKQTATATGVSVGWACQLRMCFIRNGGMRETGKSTRGGRRRENLSREEEVAFLAPFIEKASAGGILIVSEIKQALDARLTGH
;
A
#
# COMPACT_ATOMS: atom_id res chain seq x y z
N MET A 1 22.60 -24.12 7.01
CA MET A 1 21.27 -23.49 7.25
C MET A 1 20.51 -24.09 8.42
N LYS A 2 20.56 -25.41 8.71
CA LYS A 2 19.81 -26.02 9.82
C LYS A 2 20.08 -25.38 11.18
N GLN A 3 21.35 -25.23 11.57
CA GLN A 3 21.72 -24.61 12.86
C GLN A 3 21.24 -23.15 12.96
N THR A 4 21.41 -22.36 11.90
CA THR A 4 20.94 -20.97 11.82
C THR A 4 19.41 -20.89 11.92
N ALA A 5 18.70 -21.80 11.25
CA ALA A 5 17.25 -21.88 11.28
C ALA A 5 16.72 -22.18 12.70
N THR A 6 17.36 -23.12 13.41
CA THR A 6 17.06 -23.42 14.82
C THR A 6 17.32 -22.21 15.72
N ALA A 7 18.46 -21.53 15.55
CA ALA A 7 18.80 -20.35 16.36
C ALA A 7 17.89 -19.13 16.10
N THR A 8 17.31 -19.01 14.89
CA THR A 8 16.44 -17.89 14.49
C THR A 8 14.95 -18.21 14.58
N GLY A 9 14.58 -19.47 14.84
CA GLY A 9 13.19 -19.92 15.00
C GLY A 9 12.42 -20.03 13.68
N VAL A 10 13.11 -20.25 12.56
CA VAL A 10 12.53 -20.16 11.21
C VAL A 10 12.77 -21.44 10.41
N SER A 11 12.08 -21.60 9.28
CA SER A 11 12.30 -22.76 8.42
C SER A 11 13.69 -22.73 7.76
N VAL A 12 14.24 -23.90 7.44
CA VAL A 12 15.56 -24.02 6.79
C VAL A 12 15.61 -23.29 5.45
N GLY A 13 14.50 -23.32 4.69
CA GLY A 13 14.36 -22.57 3.44
C GLY A 13 14.37 -21.06 3.66
N TRP A 14 13.64 -20.58 4.68
CA TRP A 14 13.61 -19.15 5.01
C TRP A 14 14.95 -18.64 5.52
N ALA A 15 15.68 -19.44 6.31
CA ALA A 15 17.05 -19.12 6.73
C ALA A 15 18.01 -18.97 5.54
N CYS A 16 17.86 -19.81 4.50
CA CYS A 16 18.64 -19.68 3.28
C CYS A 16 18.32 -18.38 2.53
N GLN A 17 17.04 -18.07 2.40
CA GLN A 17 16.55 -16.85 1.75
C GLN A 17 17.03 -15.59 2.50
N LEU A 18 16.94 -15.57 3.83
CA LEU A 18 17.44 -14.48 4.66
C LEU A 18 18.94 -14.26 4.50
N ARG A 19 19.75 -15.34 4.51
CA ARG A 19 21.20 -15.23 4.28
C ARG A 19 21.49 -14.65 2.90
N MET A 20 20.79 -15.11 1.86
CA MET A 20 20.97 -14.60 0.50
C MET A 20 20.59 -13.11 0.40
N CYS A 21 19.48 -12.70 1.01
CA CYS A 21 19.09 -11.29 1.10
C CYS A 21 20.15 -10.45 1.83
N PHE A 22 20.69 -10.95 2.95
CA PHE A 22 21.75 -10.26 3.70
C PHE A 22 23.02 -10.08 2.86
N ILE A 23 23.46 -11.11 2.14
CA ILE A 23 24.64 -11.04 1.26
C ILE A 23 24.38 -10.07 0.09
N ARG A 24 23.21 -10.16 -0.56
CA ARG A 24 22.84 -9.27 -1.69
C ARG A 24 22.76 -7.80 -1.27
N ASN A 25 22.31 -7.53 -0.05
CA ASN A 25 22.22 -6.18 0.50
C ASN A 25 23.55 -5.71 1.14
N GLY A 26 24.68 -6.39 0.89
CA GLY A 26 26.00 -5.99 1.38
C GLY A 26 26.15 -6.03 2.90
N GLY A 27 25.36 -6.86 3.58
CA GLY A 27 25.34 -6.93 5.05
C GLY A 27 24.67 -5.73 5.73
N MET A 28 24.14 -4.77 4.96
CA MET A 28 23.38 -3.66 5.49
C MET A 28 21.94 -4.07 5.78
N ARG A 29 21.40 -3.60 6.91
CA ARG A 29 19.95 -3.64 7.12
C ARG A 29 19.31 -2.79 6.04
N GLU A 30 18.29 -3.35 5.41
CA GLU A 30 17.47 -2.65 4.42
C GLU A 30 16.66 -1.55 5.14
N THR A 31 17.29 -0.41 5.39
CA THR A 31 16.69 0.76 6.08
C THR A 31 15.71 1.51 5.18
N GLY A 32 15.77 1.25 3.86
CA GLY A 32 14.89 1.82 2.85
C GLY A 32 13.59 1.04 2.62
N LYS A 33 13.25 0.05 3.47
CA LYS A 33 11.92 -0.55 3.40
C LYS A 33 10.90 0.51 3.81
N SER A 34 10.28 1.12 2.78
CA SER A 34 9.11 1.97 2.90
C SER A 34 8.20 1.42 4.00
N THR A 35 7.96 2.24 5.02
CA THR A 35 7.15 1.90 6.21
C THR A 35 5.96 1.04 5.78
N ARG A 36 5.71 -0.06 6.50
CA ARG A 36 4.56 -0.91 6.22
C ARG A 36 3.30 -0.02 6.30
N GLY A 37 2.55 0.06 5.22
CA GLY A 37 1.50 1.08 5.03
C GLY A 37 1.96 2.20 4.11
N GLY A 38 1.14 3.25 4.02
CA GLY A 38 1.30 4.28 3.01
C GLY A 38 0.56 3.96 1.73
N ARG A 39 0.86 4.75 0.72
CA ARG A 39 -0.03 5.04 -0.39
C ARG A 39 0.34 4.14 -1.61
N ARG A 40 0.67 2.88 -1.32
CA ARG A 40 1.15 1.85 -2.28
C ARG A 40 0.05 1.30 -3.22
N ARG A 41 -1.21 1.47 -2.84
CA ARG A 41 -2.40 1.05 -3.61
C ARG A 41 -3.29 2.25 -3.92
N GLU A 42 -2.67 3.41 -4.13
CA GLU A 42 -3.37 4.56 -4.67
C GLU A 42 -3.95 4.22 -6.03
N ASN A 43 -5.19 4.63 -6.25
CA ASN A 43 -5.82 4.56 -7.55
C ASN A 43 -5.64 5.86 -8.37
N LEU A 44 -5.31 6.96 -7.70
CA LEU A 44 -5.27 8.32 -8.25
C LEU A 44 -4.16 9.13 -7.58
N SER A 45 -3.55 10.06 -8.34
CA SER A 45 -2.65 11.07 -7.77
C SER A 45 -3.41 11.99 -6.79
N ARG A 46 -2.68 12.79 -6.00
CA ARG A 46 -3.34 13.76 -5.09
C ARG A 46 -4.18 14.77 -5.85
N GLU A 47 -3.66 15.27 -6.97
CA GLU A 47 -4.37 16.23 -7.81
C GLU A 47 -5.65 15.61 -8.39
N GLU A 48 -5.57 14.36 -8.83
CA GLU A 48 -6.70 13.63 -9.39
C GLU A 48 -7.77 13.28 -8.33
N GLU A 49 -7.36 12.97 -7.10
CA GLU A 49 -8.29 12.78 -5.97
C GLU A 49 -9.04 14.06 -5.63
N VAL A 50 -8.35 15.21 -5.60
CA VAL A 50 -8.98 16.51 -5.33
C VAL A 50 -10.00 16.84 -6.43
N ALA A 51 -9.61 16.70 -7.69
CA ALA A 51 -10.51 16.93 -8.82
C ALA A 51 -11.72 15.98 -8.81
N PHE A 52 -11.54 14.72 -8.42
CA PHE A 52 -12.61 13.74 -8.31
C PHE A 52 -13.60 14.06 -7.18
N LEU A 53 -13.09 14.50 -6.03
CA LEU A 53 -13.91 14.75 -4.84
C LEU A 53 -14.62 16.11 -4.86
N ALA A 54 -14.11 17.10 -5.60
CA ALA A 54 -14.66 18.45 -5.70
C ALA A 54 -16.21 18.50 -5.85
N PRO A 55 -16.84 17.80 -6.82
CA PRO A 55 -18.29 17.87 -7.00
C PRO A 55 -19.10 17.27 -5.83
N PHE A 56 -18.53 16.35 -5.05
CA PHE A 56 -19.18 15.79 -3.87
C PHE A 56 -19.06 16.72 -2.66
N ILE A 57 -17.90 17.36 -2.51
CA ILE A 57 -17.63 18.31 -1.43
C ILE A 57 -18.47 19.59 -1.61
N GLU A 58 -18.60 20.10 -2.83
CA GLU A 58 -19.44 21.27 -3.12
C GLU A 58 -20.92 21.02 -2.77
N LYS A 59 -21.45 19.83 -3.12
CA LYS A 59 -22.81 19.43 -2.76
C LYS A 59 -23.01 19.29 -1.24
N ALA A 60 -22.02 18.77 -0.53
CA ALA A 60 -22.07 18.65 0.93
C ALA A 60 -21.95 20.00 1.64
N SER A 61 -21.15 20.91 1.09
CA SER A 61 -20.98 22.29 1.59
C SER A 61 -22.29 23.09 1.56
N ALA A 62 -23.16 22.82 0.58
CA ALA A 62 -24.50 23.42 0.48
C ALA A 62 -25.53 22.87 1.49
N GLY A 63 -25.11 22.07 2.47
CA GLY A 63 -25.99 21.44 3.46
C GLY A 63 -26.55 20.09 3.02
N GLY A 64 -26.06 19.53 1.91
CA GLY A 64 -26.38 18.19 1.46
C GLY A 64 -25.70 17.10 2.28
N ILE A 65 -26.33 15.92 2.39
CA ILE A 65 -25.70 14.74 2.99
C ILE A 65 -24.69 14.17 2.01
N LEU A 66 -23.44 14.00 2.46
CA LEU A 66 -22.41 13.30 1.69
C LEU A 66 -22.64 11.79 1.78
N ILE A 67 -23.05 11.17 0.66
CA ILE A 67 -23.31 9.73 0.61
C ILE A 67 -22.05 9.00 0.14
N VAL A 68 -21.34 8.36 1.07
CA VAL A 68 -20.08 7.64 0.80
C VAL A 68 -20.25 6.51 -0.22
N SER A 69 -21.41 5.86 -0.27
CA SER A 69 -21.68 4.79 -1.24
C SER A 69 -21.68 5.29 -2.69
N GLU A 70 -22.15 6.50 -2.96
CA GLU A 70 -22.13 7.10 -4.30
C GLU A 70 -20.71 7.39 -4.76
N ILE A 71 -19.86 7.91 -3.86
CA ILE A 71 -18.44 8.16 -4.14
C ILE A 71 -17.73 6.85 -4.49
N LYS A 72 -18.02 5.77 -3.74
CA LYS A 72 -17.42 4.46 -3.98
C LYS A 72 -17.84 3.88 -5.34
N GLN A 73 -19.13 3.96 -5.69
CA GLN A 73 -19.62 3.54 -7.00
C GLN A 73 -19.00 4.33 -8.15
N ALA A 74 -18.89 5.65 -8.01
CA ALA A 74 -18.27 6.52 -9.01
C ALA A 74 -16.76 6.21 -9.17
N LEU A 75 -16.06 5.93 -8.07
CA LEU A 75 -14.66 5.52 -8.11
C LEU A 75 -14.48 4.16 -8.79
N ASP A 76 -15.32 3.18 -8.46
CA ASP A 76 -15.26 1.85 -9.05
C ASP A 76 -15.59 1.90 -10.55
N ALA A 77 -16.60 2.67 -10.97
CA ALA A 77 -16.90 2.85 -12.40
C ALA A 77 -15.69 3.44 -13.17
N ARG A 78 -14.97 4.39 -12.57
CA ARG A 78 -13.77 4.99 -13.17
C ARG A 78 -12.59 4.01 -13.27
N LEU A 79 -12.47 3.08 -12.33
CA LEU A 79 -11.36 2.11 -12.29
C LEU A 79 -11.63 0.81 -13.06
N THR A 80 -12.90 0.41 -13.18
CA THR A 80 -13.29 -0.83 -13.88
C THR A 80 -13.42 -0.64 -15.41
N GLY A 81 -13.41 0.62 -15.88
CA GLY A 81 -13.47 0.97 -17.30
C GLY A 81 -12.12 0.97 -18.04
N HIS A 82 -11.04 0.46 -17.42
CA HIS A 82 -9.68 0.41 -17.96
C HIS A 82 -9.18 -1.03 -18.15
#